data_AF-A0A9J7EWW6-F1
#
_entry.id   AF-A0A9J7EWW6-F1
#
_cell.length_a   1.000
_cell.length_b   1.000
_cell.length_c   1.000
_cell.angle_alpha   90.00
_cell.angle_beta   90.00
_cell.angle_gamma   90.00
#
_symmetry.space_group_name_H-M   'P 1'
#
loop_
_entity.id
_entity.type
_entity.pdbx_description
1 polymer ?
#
loop_
_entity_poly.entity_id
_entity_poly.type
_entity_poly.pdbx_seq_one_letter_code
_entity_poly.pdbx_strand_id
1 'polypeptide(L)'
;MMLIGPFALIVFYLISVSKHFSPGPAWIGVEETDVCEKYWLKSLLMMNSDVRHICHTVTWYLPCDYQLTILGTLIFLVYQRNRSFGFISYGIVAVFSMIIPGLLTHLYQFPGVLFSEYGKYVIRYRETWEISLIYTPSYSRASTYLVGAAMGYLMHVYKPDDYRKSIPKIWSISGIAVSLITMVATMSLGFVLKQRGRYPIEAVVVAATNRIFWAAAICCIIGMCEYGTVH
;
A
#
# COMPACT_ATOMS: atom_id res chain seq x y z
N MET A 1 -5.01 16.96 3.37
CA MET A 1 -4.17 18.13 2.99
C MET A 1 -3.06 18.46 3.98
N MET A 2 -3.13 18.06 5.26
CA MET A 2 -2.10 18.41 6.27
C MET A 2 -0.68 17.84 6.03
N LEU A 3 -0.52 16.84 5.15
CA LEU A 3 0.77 16.20 4.87
C LEU A 3 1.63 16.92 3.81
N ILE A 4 1.06 17.84 3.03
CA ILE A 4 1.79 18.55 1.96
C ILE A 4 2.82 19.52 2.54
N GLY A 5 2.49 20.20 3.63
CA GLY A 5 3.40 21.13 4.31
C GLY A 5 4.69 20.46 4.81
N PRO A 6 4.59 19.41 5.65
CA PRO A 6 5.76 18.64 6.09
C PRO A 6 6.55 18.05 4.92
N PHE A 7 5.87 17.58 3.88
CA PHE A 7 6.53 17.05 2.69
C PHE A 7 7.31 18.13 1.93
N ALA A 8 6.76 19.33 1.78
CA ALA A 8 7.46 20.46 1.16
C ALA A 8 8.71 20.88 1.94
N LEU A 9 8.66 20.82 3.28
CA LEU A 9 9.83 21.05 4.13
C LEU A 9 10.92 19.99 3.91
N ILE A 10 10.54 18.71 3.78
CA ILE A 10 11.48 17.63 3.47
C ILE A 10 12.11 17.84 2.09
N VAL A 11 11.31 18.19 1.08
CA VAL A 11 11.82 18.50 -0.27
C VAL A 11 12.80 19.66 -0.22
N PHE A 12 12.46 20.75 0.49
CA PHE A 12 13.35 21.90 0.66
C PHE A 12 14.66 21.53 1.37
N TYR A 13 14.58 20.74 2.44
CA TYR A 13 15.75 20.22 3.14
C TYR A 13 16.66 19.41 2.21
N LEU A 14 16.08 18.52 1.40
CA LEU A 14 16.82 17.67 0.46
C LEU A 14 17.46 18.44 -0.70
N ILE A 15 16.89 19.55 -1.17
CA ILE A 15 17.48 20.29 -2.29
C ILE A 15 18.44 21.39 -1.84
N SER A 16 18.29 21.92 -0.62
CA SER A 16 19.03 23.10 -0.14
C SER A 16 20.00 22.81 0.98
N VAL A 17 19.68 21.88 1.89
CA VAL A 17 20.47 21.68 3.13
C VAL A 17 21.34 20.43 3.03
N SER A 18 20.80 19.31 2.55
CA SER A 18 21.54 18.03 2.50
C SER A 18 22.84 18.10 1.69
N LYS A 19 22.88 18.94 0.65
CA LYS A 19 24.06 19.19 -0.20
C LYS A 19 25.29 19.68 0.56
N HIS A 20 25.09 20.33 1.71
CA HIS A 20 26.16 20.92 2.50
C HIS A 20 26.67 19.98 3.61
N PHE A 21 26.03 18.84 3.84
CA PHE A 21 26.48 17.84 4.79
C PHE A 21 27.37 16.81 4.07
N SER A 22 28.54 16.51 4.65
CA SER A 22 29.39 15.44 4.14
C SER A 22 28.64 14.10 4.14
N PRO A 23 28.75 13.29 3.07
CA PRO A 23 28.11 11.98 3.02
C PRO A 23 28.73 11.09 4.11
N GLY A 24 28.01 10.89 5.21
CA GLY A 24 28.38 9.88 6.19
C GLY A 24 28.10 8.46 5.66
N PRO A 25 28.63 7.41 6.31
CA PRO A 25 28.49 6.01 5.85
C PRO A 25 27.05 5.49 5.77
N ALA A 26 26.07 6.22 6.33
CA ALA A 26 24.64 5.90 6.26
C ALA A 26 23.88 6.66 5.15
N TRP A 27 24.54 7.59 4.43
CA TRP A 27 23.87 8.45 3.46
C TRP A 27 23.89 7.83 2.07
N ILE A 28 22.83 7.09 1.79
CA ILE A 28 22.31 6.78 0.44
C ILE A 28 21.92 8.09 -0.30
N GLY A 29 22.10 9.26 0.32
CA GLY A 29 21.46 10.54 0.01
C GLY A 29 22.06 11.40 -1.11
N VAL A 30 23.24 11.08 -1.66
CA VAL A 30 23.79 11.86 -2.78
C VAL A 30 22.90 11.69 -4.02
N GLU A 31 22.56 10.45 -4.35
CA GLU A 31 21.65 10.14 -5.46
C GLU A 31 20.22 10.66 -5.20
N GLU A 32 19.72 10.58 -3.97
CA GLU A 32 18.41 11.12 -3.59
C GLU A 32 18.32 12.64 -3.80
N THR A 33 19.39 13.36 -3.43
CA THR A 33 19.47 14.81 -3.54
C THR A 33 19.46 15.25 -5.02
N ASP A 34 20.28 14.61 -5.86
CA ASP A 34 20.37 14.93 -7.29
C ASP A 34 19.06 14.62 -8.02
N VAL A 35 18.43 13.49 -7.73
CA VAL A 35 17.13 13.13 -8.30
C VAL A 35 16.05 14.10 -7.83
N CYS A 36 16.04 14.47 -6.55
CA CYS A 36 15.04 15.39 -6.03
C CYS A 36 15.18 16.79 -6.66
N GLU A 37 16.39 17.31 -6.84
CA GLU A 37 16.61 18.59 -7.52
C GLU A 37 16.05 18.61 -8.95
N LYS A 38 16.07 17.47 -9.65
CA LYS A 38 15.51 17.37 -11.00
C LYS A 38 13.99 17.24 -11.03
N TYR A 39 13.39 16.60 -10.02
CA TYR A 39 11.98 16.19 -10.02
C TYR A 39 11.13 16.75 -8.87
N TRP A 40 11.64 17.68 -8.07
CA TRP A 40 10.96 18.24 -6.89
C TRP A 40 9.57 18.77 -7.20
N LEU A 41 9.39 19.45 -8.34
CA LEU A 41 8.10 20.01 -8.74
C LEU A 41 7.06 18.91 -8.98
N LYS A 42 7.43 17.83 -9.69
CA LYS A 42 6.53 16.69 -9.93
C LYS A 42 6.24 15.93 -8.64
N SER A 43 7.20 15.88 -7.73
CA SER A 43 7.03 15.28 -6.40
C SER A 43 6.05 16.10 -5.56
N LEU A 44 6.19 17.44 -5.51
CA LEU A 44 5.24 18.33 -4.82
C LEU A 44 3.83 18.28 -5.40
N LEU A 45 3.70 18.14 -6.73
CA LEU A 45 2.42 17.95 -7.41
C LEU A 45 1.83 16.54 -7.19
N MET A 46 2.50 15.65 -6.46
CA MET A 46 2.04 14.30 -6.16
C MET A 46 1.77 13.44 -7.41
N MET A 47 2.52 13.68 -8.50
CA MET A 47 2.35 12.98 -9.78
C MET A 47 3.37 11.84 -9.97
N ASN A 48 4.39 11.74 -9.13
CA ASN A 48 5.48 10.78 -9.29
C ASN A 48 5.18 9.45 -8.58
N SER A 49 4.88 8.39 -9.34
CA SER A 49 4.82 7.02 -8.81
C SER A 49 6.06 6.18 -9.11
N ASP A 50 6.98 6.67 -9.94
CA ASP A 50 8.19 5.95 -10.34
C ASP A 50 9.32 6.20 -9.33
N VAL A 51 9.92 5.13 -8.79
CA VAL A 51 11.03 5.21 -7.84
C VAL A 51 12.26 5.93 -8.38
N ARG A 52 12.41 6.06 -9.70
CA ARG A 52 13.49 6.83 -10.33
C ARG A 52 13.30 8.35 -10.22
N HIS A 53 12.08 8.80 -9.91
CA HIS A 53 11.71 10.22 -9.92
C HIS A 53 11.23 10.73 -8.56
N ILE A 54 11.05 9.85 -7.57
CA ILE A 54 10.71 10.27 -6.19
C ILE A 54 11.92 10.90 -5.51
N CYS A 55 11.67 11.91 -4.67
CA CYS A 55 12.70 12.62 -3.93
C CYS A 55 13.35 11.77 -2.84
N HIS A 56 12.59 10.87 -2.21
CA HIS A 56 13.09 9.97 -1.18
C HIS A 56 12.41 8.61 -1.29
N THR A 57 13.11 7.52 -1.02
CA THR A 57 12.53 6.15 -0.95
C THR A 57 11.21 6.12 -0.19
N VAL A 58 11.11 6.67 1.02
CA VAL A 58 9.87 6.59 1.80
C VAL A 58 8.74 7.44 1.23
N THR A 59 8.99 8.34 0.29
CA THR A 59 7.97 9.31 -0.18
C THR A 59 7.06 8.77 -1.28
N TRP A 60 7.28 7.54 -1.77
CA TRP A 60 6.44 6.93 -2.81
C TRP A 60 4.97 6.78 -2.40
N TYR A 61 4.67 6.65 -1.10
CA TYR A 61 3.28 6.45 -0.64
C TYR A 61 2.44 7.73 -0.71
N LEU A 62 3.05 8.92 -0.57
CA LEU A 62 2.35 10.22 -0.63
C LEU A 62 1.56 10.43 -1.93
N PRO A 63 2.18 10.30 -3.13
CA PRO A 63 1.45 10.44 -4.39
C PRO A 63 0.44 9.31 -4.59
N CYS A 64 0.75 8.09 -4.13
CA CYS A 64 -0.20 6.98 -4.15
C CYS A 64 -1.47 7.31 -3.34
N ASP A 65 -1.32 7.74 -2.09
CA ASP A 65 -2.43 8.08 -1.21
C ASP A 65 -3.25 9.27 -1.75
N TYR A 66 -2.58 10.27 -2.32
CA TYR A 66 -3.25 11.41 -2.95
C TYR A 66 -4.14 10.98 -4.12
N GLN A 67 -3.61 10.17 -5.04
CA GLN A 67 -4.34 9.66 -6.20
C GLN A 67 -5.50 8.74 -5.79
N LEU A 68 -5.27 7.86 -4.80
CA LEU A 68 -6.32 6.99 -4.28
C LEU A 68 -7.40 7.76 -3.53
N THR A 69 -7.07 8.85 -2.85
CA THR A 69 -8.05 9.73 -2.21
C THR A 69 -8.93 10.43 -3.24
N ILE A 70 -8.37 10.91 -4.34
CA ILE A 70 -9.15 11.46 -5.46
C ILE A 70 -10.08 10.39 -6.02
N LEU A 71 -9.54 9.20 -6.31
CA LEU A 71 -10.32 8.08 -6.84
C LEU A 71 -11.47 7.67 -5.89
N GLY A 72 -11.18 7.53 -4.60
CA GLY A 72 -12.19 7.20 -3.58
C GLY A 72 -13.27 8.28 -3.46
N THR A 73 -12.89 9.56 -3.54
CA THR A 73 -13.85 10.67 -3.54
C THR A 73 -14.75 10.63 -4.77
N LEU A 74 -14.21 10.37 -5.96
CA LEU A 74 -15.00 10.22 -7.18
C LEU A 74 -15.98 9.05 -7.09
N ILE A 75 -15.54 7.89 -6.61
CA ILE A 75 -16.41 6.72 -6.37
C ILE A 75 -17.52 7.08 -5.39
N PHE A 76 -17.21 7.83 -4.32
CA PHE A 76 -18.19 8.27 -3.34
C PHE A 76 -19.21 9.25 -3.91
N LEU A 77 -18.79 10.22 -4.73
CA LEU A 77 -19.70 11.15 -5.44
C LEU A 77 -20.65 10.38 -6.37
N VAL A 78 -20.11 9.40 -7.11
CA VAL A 78 -20.90 8.52 -7.96
C VAL A 78 -21.90 7.70 -7.14
N TYR A 79 -21.47 7.17 -5.99
CA TYR A 79 -22.32 6.43 -5.06
C TYR A 79 -23.48 7.27 -4.53
N GLN A 80 -23.26 8.55 -4.20
CA GLN A 80 -24.33 9.47 -3.79
C GLN A 80 -25.36 9.70 -4.90
N ARG A 81 -24.92 9.76 -6.17
CA ARG A 81 -25.80 9.97 -7.31
C ARG A 81 -26.60 8.71 -7.66
N ASN A 82 -25.94 7.55 -7.67
CA ASN A 82 -26.55 6.26 -7.93
C ASN A 82 -25.80 5.15 -7.18
N ARG A 83 -26.45 4.59 -6.15
CA ARG A 83 -25.85 3.55 -5.30
C ARG A 83 -25.40 2.32 -6.08
N SER A 84 -26.20 1.87 -7.05
CA SER A 84 -25.87 0.68 -7.86
C SER A 84 -24.59 0.92 -8.65
N PHE A 85 -24.47 2.08 -9.31
CA PHE A 85 -23.28 2.42 -10.09
C PHE A 85 -22.04 2.66 -9.21
N GLY A 86 -22.22 3.20 -8.00
CA GLY A 86 -21.14 3.31 -7.01
C GLY A 86 -20.56 1.95 -6.60
N PHE A 87 -21.42 0.97 -6.28
CA PHE A 87 -20.95 -0.38 -5.93
C PHE A 87 -20.30 -1.11 -7.12
N ILE A 88 -20.85 -0.94 -8.33
CA ILE A 88 -20.25 -1.52 -9.55
C ILE A 88 -18.86 -0.92 -9.80
N SER A 89 -18.72 0.40 -9.74
CA SER A 89 -17.41 1.06 -9.94
C SER A 89 -16.39 0.67 -8.86
N TYR A 90 -16.81 0.56 -7.60
CA TYR A 90 -15.99 0.04 -6.51
C TYR A 90 -15.48 -1.37 -6.80
N GLY A 91 -16.37 -2.29 -7.20
CA GLY A 91 -16.01 -3.68 -7.52
C GLY A 91 -15.05 -3.77 -8.71
N ILE A 92 -15.30 -2.99 -9.76
CA ILE A 92 -14.44 -2.93 -10.95
C ILE A 92 -13.01 -2.50 -10.57
N VAL A 93 -12.86 -1.40 -9.81
CA VAL A 93 -11.53 -0.91 -9.41
C VAL A 93 -10.81 -1.92 -8.52
N ALA A 94 -11.53 -2.58 -7.59
CA ALA A 94 -10.96 -3.61 -6.73
C ALA A 94 -10.43 -4.81 -7.55
N VAL A 95 -11.21 -5.27 -8.54
CA VAL A 95 -10.82 -6.38 -9.43
C VAL A 95 -9.63 -6.00 -10.31
N PHE A 96 -9.64 -4.82 -10.94
CA PHE A 96 -8.48 -4.36 -11.73
C PHE A 96 -7.22 -4.24 -10.89
N SER A 97 -7.35 -3.79 -9.64
CA SER A 97 -6.22 -3.67 -8.72
C SER A 97 -5.62 -5.02 -8.31
N MET A 98 -6.35 -6.13 -8.46
CA MET A 98 -5.84 -7.50 -8.29
C MET A 98 -5.25 -8.06 -9.59
N ILE A 99 -5.98 -7.89 -10.70
CA ILE A 99 -5.63 -8.50 -11.99
C ILE A 99 -4.36 -7.88 -12.55
N ILE A 100 -4.21 -6.55 -12.49
CA ILE A 100 -3.05 -5.85 -13.06
C ILE A 100 -1.73 -6.36 -12.45
N PRO A 101 -1.51 -6.35 -11.11
CA PRO A 101 -0.27 -6.87 -10.56
C PRO A 101 -0.08 -8.37 -10.84
N GLY A 102 -1.14 -9.18 -10.81
CA GLY A 102 -1.04 -10.60 -11.18
C GLY A 102 -0.59 -10.82 -12.63
N LEU A 103 -1.18 -10.08 -13.58
CA LEU A 103 -0.83 -10.15 -14.99
C LEU A 103 0.60 -9.69 -15.24
N LEU A 104 1.03 -8.59 -14.61
CA LEU A 104 2.40 -8.11 -14.70
C LEU A 104 3.40 -9.12 -14.12
N THR A 105 3.07 -9.75 -12.99
CA THR A 105 3.86 -10.84 -12.42
C THR A 105 3.99 -12.02 -13.39
N HIS A 106 2.93 -12.37 -14.11
CA HIS A 106 2.98 -13.45 -15.10
C HIS A 106 3.83 -13.08 -16.33
N LEU A 107 3.58 -11.91 -16.92
CA LEU A 107 4.23 -11.47 -18.16
C LEU A 107 5.74 -11.26 -18.01
N TYR A 108 6.16 -10.68 -16.89
CA TYR A 108 7.55 -10.35 -16.64
C TYR A 108 8.26 -11.34 -15.71
N GLN A 109 7.59 -12.45 -15.35
CA GLN A 109 8.12 -13.50 -14.48
C GLN A 109 8.71 -12.95 -13.18
N PHE A 110 7.95 -12.10 -12.51
CA PHE A 110 8.38 -11.55 -11.22
C PHE A 110 8.19 -12.54 -10.08
N PRO A 111 8.94 -12.39 -8.96
CA PRO A 111 8.66 -13.16 -7.75
C PRO A 111 7.26 -12.81 -7.21
N GLY A 112 6.57 -13.79 -6.63
CA GLY A 112 5.24 -13.58 -6.04
C GLY A 112 5.24 -12.60 -4.85
N VAL A 113 6.40 -12.40 -4.22
CA VAL A 113 6.63 -11.39 -3.19
C VAL A 113 7.88 -10.59 -3.51
N LEU A 114 7.70 -9.28 -3.68
CA LEU A 114 8.75 -8.28 -3.82
C LEU A 114 9.50 -8.12 -2.48
N PHE A 115 10.74 -7.61 -2.50
CA PHE A 115 11.65 -7.54 -1.33
C PHE A 115 12.26 -8.86 -0.85
N SER A 116 12.12 -9.91 -1.64
CA SER A 116 12.79 -11.18 -1.36
C SER A 116 14.32 -11.05 -1.41
N GLU A 117 14.86 -10.17 -2.25
CA GLU A 117 16.29 -9.85 -2.39
C GLU A 117 16.64 -8.48 -1.80
N TYR A 118 17.11 -8.46 -0.55
CA TYR A 118 17.38 -7.22 0.19
C TYR A 118 18.34 -6.26 -0.55
N GLY A 119 19.41 -6.80 -1.15
CA GLY A 119 20.37 -5.98 -1.90
C GLY A 119 19.76 -5.26 -3.11
N LYS A 120 18.85 -5.92 -3.83
CA LYS A 120 18.20 -5.34 -5.00
C LYS A 120 17.12 -4.34 -4.60
N TYR A 121 16.17 -4.77 -3.77
CA TYR A 121 14.96 -4.00 -3.49
C TYR A 121 15.10 -2.94 -2.39
N VAL A 122 16.15 -3.01 -1.56
CA VAL A 122 16.38 -2.05 -0.46
C VAL A 122 17.58 -1.16 -0.74
N ILE A 123 18.70 -1.72 -1.19
CA ILE A 123 19.92 -0.93 -1.45
C ILE A 123 19.87 -0.27 -2.83
N ARG A 124 19.52 -1.04 -3.88
CA ARG A 124 19.46 -0.55 -5.27
C ARG A 124 18.04 -0.36 -5.78
N TYR A 125 17.17 0.15 -4.91
CA TYR A 125 15.75 0.23 -5.20
C TYR A 125 15.45 1.12 -6.43
N ARG A 126 16.25 2.17 -6.68
CA ARG A 126 16.10 3.08 -7.84
C ARG A 126 16.43 2.41 -9.18
N GLU A 127 17.35 1.45 -9.19
CA GLU A 127 17.68 0.63 -10.36
C GLU A 127 16.61 -0.44 -10.63
N THR A 128 15.76 -0.70 -9.63
CA THR A 128 14.80 -1.79 -9.66
C THR A 128 13.47 -1.35 -10.26
N TRP A 129 13.40 -1.31 -11.59
CA TRP A 129 12.20 -0.92 -12.35
C TRP A 129 10.94 -1.73 -12.00
N GLU A 130 11.10 -2.97 -11.52
CA GLU A 130 10.00 -3.81 -11.02
C GLU A 130 9.18 -3.13 -9.91
N ILE A 131 9.85 -2.38 -9.04
CA ILE A 131 9.21 -1.65 -7.93
C ILE A 131 8.28 -0.57 -8.49
N SER A 132 8.77 0.19 -9.48
CA SER A 132 7.99 1.22 -10.19
C SER A 132 6.80 0.67 -10.96
N LEU A 133 6.79 -0.63 -11.28
CA LEU A 133 5.74 -1.24 -12.09
C LEU A 133 4.70 -1.97 -11.25
N ILE A 134 5.08 -2.60 -10.13
CA ILE A 134 4.15 -3.46 -9.38
C ILE A 134 3.93 -2.99 -7.95
N TYR A 135 4.86 -2.26 -7.36
CA TYR A 135 4.79 -1.90 -5.95
C TYR A 135 4.27 -0.48 -5.72
N THR A 136 4.92 0.53 -6.30
CA THR A 136 4.62 1.93 -6.05
C THR A 136 3.43 2.51 -6.82
N PRO A 137 2.96 1.95 -7.95
CA PRO A 137 1.79 2.50 -8.62
C PRO A 137 0.49 2.34 -7.82
N SER A 138 -0.32 3.40 -7.87
CA SER A 138 -1.62 3.47 -7.19
C SER A 138 -2.57 2.34 -7.60
N TYR A 139 -2.54 1.92 -8.87
CA TYR A 139 -3.40 0.82 -9.34
C TYR A 139 -3.12 -0.51 -8.62
N SER A 140 -1.88 -0.77 -8.22
CA SER A 140 -1.53 -2.02 -7.52
C SER A 140 -1.81 -1.95 -6.01
N ARG A 141 -2.21 -0.78 -5.50
CA ARG A 141 -2.51 -0.51 -4.08
C ARG A 141 -3.97 -0.15 -3.83
N ALA A 142 -4.71 0.20 -4.88
CA ALA A 142 -6.11 0.62 -4.81
C ALA A 142 -7.00 -0.39 -4.06
N SER A 143 -6.84 -1.68 -4.28
CA SER A 143 -7.60 -2.74 -3.59
C SER A 143 -7.48 -2.66 -2.06
N THR A 144 -6.28 -2.42 -1.53
CA THR A 144 -6.07 -2.28 -0.08
C THR A 144 -6.69 -1.01 0.48
N TYR A 145 -6.66 0.08 -0.28
CA TYR A 145 -7.31 1.32 0.07
C TYR A 145 -8.84 1.16 0.11
N LEU A 146 -9.39 0.48 -0.89
CA LEU A 146 -10.83 0.20 -0.96
C LEU A 146 -11.31 -0.67 0.21
N VAL A 147 -10.56 -1.71 0.59
CA VAL A 147 -10.87 -2.52 1.79
C VAL A 147 -10.93 -1.65 3.05
N GLY A 148 -9.96 -0.76 3.25
CA GLY A 148 -9.97 0.19 4.35
C GLY A 148 -11.15 1.17 4.31
N ALA A 149 -11.46 1.70 3.13
CA ALA A 149 -12.60 2.60 2.93
C ALA A 149 -13.95 1.91 3.21
N ALA A 150 -14.10 0.64 2.79
CA ALA A 150 -15.28 -0.17 3.08
C ALA A 150 -15.41 -0.45 4.58
N MET A 151 -14.30 -0.75 5.27
CA MET A 151 -14.30 -0.90 6.73
C MET A 151 -14.72 0.40 7.42
N GLY A 152 -14.16 1.55 7.01
CA GLY A 152 -14.56 2.85 7.55
C GLY A 152 -16.04 3.17 7.31
N TYR A 153 -16.59 2.83 6.15
CA TYR A 153 -18.02 2.96 5.87
C TYR A 153 -18.86 2.05 6.78
N LEU A 154 -18.45 0.79 6.96
CA LEU A 154 -19.12 -0.15 7.86
C LEU A 154 -19.14 0.40 9.29
N MET A 155 -18.02 0.94 9.77
CA MET A 155 -17.93 1.54 11.10
C MET A 155 -18.77 2.80 11.26
N HIS A 156 -18.92 3.59 10.19
CA HIS A 156 -19.82 4.74 10.21
C HIS A 156 -21.28 4.29 10.33
N VAL A 157 -21.70 3.27 9.60
CA VAL A 157 -23.10 2.79 9.59
C VAL A 157 -23.44 2.04 10.87
N TYR A 158 -22.52 1.20 11.35
CA TYR A 158 -22.70 0.37 12.53
C TYR A 158 -22.25 1.10 13.80
N LYS A 159 -23.21 1.75 14.45
CA LYS A 159 -23.03 2.49 15.71
C LYS A 159 -23.86 1.85 16.84
N PRO A 160 -23.37 0.76 17.45
CA PRO A 160 -24.06 0.13 18.58
C PRO A 160 -24.09 1.06 19.79
N ASP A 161 -25.13 0.91 20.64
CA ASP A 161 -25.27 1.70 21.88
C ASP A 161 -24.12 1.43 22.86
N ASP A 162 -23.60 0.19 22.87
CA ASP A 162 -22.41 -0.22 23.61
C ASP A 162 -21.41 -0.89 22.65
N TYR A 163 -20.45 -0.09 22.17
CA TYR A 163 -19.37 -0.57 21.30
C TYR A 163 -18.59 -1.72 21.94
N ARG A 164 -18.38 -1.71 23.26
CA ARG A 164 -17.51 -2.67 23.93
C ARG A 164 -18.11 -4.07 24.07
N LYS A 165 -19.43 -4.22 24.02
CA LYS A 165 -20.11 -5.52 24.19
C LYS A 165 -20.71 -6.09 22.91
N SER A 166 -20.48 -5.43 21.78
CA SER A 166 -21.06 -5.85 20.50
C SER A 166 -20.54 -7.22 20.04
N ILE A 167 -19.29 -7.56 20.36
CA ILE A 167 -18.68 -8.84 20.00
C ILE A 167 -18.24 -9.59 21.27
N PRO A 168 -18.63 -10.88 21.45
CA PRO A 168 -18.19 -11.66 22.60
C PRO A 168 -16.67 -11.86 22.59
N LYS A 169 -16.06 -11.88 23.78
CA LYS A 169 -14.60 -12.04 23.96
C LYS A 169 -14.02 -13.22 23.17
N ILE A 170 -14.72 -14.37 23.13
CA ILE A 170 -14.24 -15.56 22.41
C ILE A 170 -14.13 -15.33 20.90
N TRP A 171 -15.07 -14.59 20.31
CA TRP A 171 -15.07 -14.26 18.89
C TRP A 171 -14.03 -13.21 18.59
N SER A 172 -13.87 -12.19 19.45
CA SER A 172 -12.86 -11.16 19.26
C SER A 172 -11.43 -11.74 19.28
N ILE A 173 -11.13 -12.61 20.26
CA ILE A 173 -9.84 -13.30 20.33
C ILE A 173 -9.62 -14.22 19.13
N SER A 174 -10.63 -14.99 18.71
CA SER A 174 -10.50 -15.89 17.57
C SER A 174 -10.28 -15.12 16.26
N GLY A 175 -10.97 -14.00 16.05
CA GLY A 175 -10.79 -13.14 14.87
C GLY A 175 -9.41 -12.49 14.82
N ILE A 176 -8.88 -12.03 15.96
CA ILE A 176 -7.50 -11.52 16.04
C ILE A 176 -6.50 -12.63 15.73
N ALA A 177 -6.68 -13.82 16.33
CA ALA A 177 -5.80 -14.96 16.08
C ALA A 177 -5.80 -15.37 14.61
N VAL A 178 -6.98 -15.49 13.98
CA VAL A 178 -7.10 -15.79 12.54
C VAL A 178 -6.44 -14.72 11.68
N SER A 179 -6.59 -13.44 12.04
CA SER A 179 -5.95 -12.33 11.33
C SER A 179 -4.43 -12.40 11.40
N LEU A 180 -3.88 -12.64 12.60
CA LEU A 180 -2.44 -12.82 12.80
C LEU A 180 -1.90 -14.04 12.05
N ILE A 181 -2.62 -15.17 12.08
CA ILE A 181 -2.26 -16.37 11.31
C ILE A 181 -2.23 -16.06 9.81
N THR A 182 -3.21 -15.31 9.30
CA THR A 182 -3.28 -14.91 7.89
C THR A 182 -2.09 -14.02 7.50
N MET A 183 -1.69 -13.08 8.36
CA MET A 183 -0.48 -12.26 8.14
C MET A 183 0.79 -13.10 8.14
N VAL A 184 0.96 -14.02 9.10
CA VAL A 184 2.12 -14.91 9.13
C VAL A 184 2.14 -15.83 7.90
N ALA A 185 0.99 -16.37 7.50
CA ALA A 185 0.86 -17.24 6.33
C ALA A 185 1.20 -16.52 5.01
N THR A 186 0.76 -15.28 4.85
CA THR A 186 1.08 -14.49 3.64
C THR A 186 2.57 -14.14 3.56
N MET A 187 3.25 -13.87 4.68
CA MET A 187 4.70 -13.70 4.71
C MET A 187 5.45 -15.01 4.42
N SER A 188 5.07 -16.11 5.08
CA SER A 188 5.74 -17.40 4.93
C SER A 188 5.59 -17.97 3.52
N LEU A 189 4.41 -17.81 2.91
CA LEU A 189 4.16 -18.22 1.53
C LEU A 189 5.05 -17.47 0.54
N GLY A 190 5.27 -16.17 0.75
CA GLY A 190 6.23 -15.39 -0.02
C GLY A 190 7.66 -15.94 0.03
N PHE A 191 8.09 -16.34 1.22
CA PHE A 191 9.42 -16.92 1.45
C PHE A 191 9.56 -18.31 0.81
N VAL A 192 8.57 -19.19 0.95
CA VAL A 192 8.57 -20.54 0.37
C VAL A 192 8.57 -20.49 -1.16
N LEU A 193 7.76 -19.61 -1.76
CA LEU A 193 7.71 -19.44 -3.21
C LEU A 193 9.03 -18.92 -3.78
N LYS A 194 9.75 -18.07 -3.03
CA LYS A 194 11.10 -17.64 -3.41
C LYS A 194 12.07 -18.82 -3.49
N GLN A 195 12.08 -19.70 -2.49
CA GLN A 195 13.01 -20.82 -2.43
C GLN A 195 12.75 -21.89 -3.49
N ARG A 196 11.50 -22.03 -3.96
CA ARG A 196 11.13 -23.01 -4.97
C ARG A 196 11.66 -22.70 -6.38
N GLY A 197 12.13 -21.47 -6.66
CA GLY A 197 12.86 -21.10 -7.88
C GLY A 197 12.13 -21.25 -9.23
N ARG A 198 10.96 -21.89 -9.27
CA ARG A 198 10.06 -21.96 -10.43
C ARG A 198 8.96 -20.94 -10.27
N TYR A 199 8.65 -20.19 -11.32
CA TYR A 199 7.56 -19.22 -11.44
C TYR A 199 6.20 -19.92 -11.56
N PRO A 200 5.52 -20.31 -10.45
CA PRO A 200 4.31 -21.08 -10.56
C PRO A 200 3.15 -20.11 -10.73
N ILE A 201 2.01 -20.60 -11.21
CA ILE A 201 0.73 -19.88 -11.13
C ILE A 201 0.48 -19.41 -9.68
N GLU A 202 1.00 -20.14 -8.68
CA GLU A 202 1.01 -19.75 -7.26
C GLU A 202 1.61 -18.36 -7.00
N ALA A 203 2.72 -17.99 -7.67
CA ALA A 203 3.33 -16.66 -7.50
C ALA A 203 2.45 -15.54 -8.04
N VAL A 204 1.73 -15.80 -9.13
CA VAL A 204 0.75 -14.86 -9.71
C VAL A 204 -0.41 -14.65 -8.75
N VAL A 205 -0.96 -15.74 -8.20
CA VAL A 205 -2.06 -15.69 -7.23
C VAL A 205 -1.64 -14.93 -5.98
N VAL A 206 -0.43 -15.20 -5.47
CA VAL A 206 0.09 -14.52 -4.29
C VAL A 206 0.33 -13.04 -4.56
N ALA A 207 0.93 -12.67 -5.69
CA ALA A 207 1.16 -11.26 -6.04
C ALA A 207 -0.15 -10.47 -6.19
N ALA A 208 -1.22 -11.12 -6.69
CA ALA A 208 -2.53 -10.50 -6.86
C ALA A 208 -3.29 -10.31 -5.54
N THR A 209 -3.12 -11.24 -4.58
CA THR A 209 -4.03 -11.34 -3.41
C THR A 209 -3.39 -10.99 -2.07
N ASN A 210 -2.07 -11.11 -1.91
CA ASN A 210 -1.39 -10.96 -0.63
C ASN A 210 -1.71 -9.63 0.08
N ARG A 211 -1.72 -8.53 -0.67
CA ARG A 211 -1.98 -7.17 -0.18
C ARG A 211 -3.39 -7.04 0.38
N ILE A 212 -4.38 -7.66 -0.27
CA ILE A 212 -5.78 -7.61 0.14
C ILE A 212 -6.01 -8.46 1.37
N PHE A 213 -5.45 -9.67 1.43
CA PHE A 213 -5.52 -10.48 2.64
C PHE A 213 -4.87 -9.78 3.83
N TRP A 214 -3.75 -9.11 3.60
CA TRP A 214 -3.10 -8.28 4.62
C TRP A 214 -4.01 -7.13 5.09
N ALA A 215 -4.58 -6.38 4.16
CA ALA A 215 -5.48 -5.27 4.47
C ALA A 215 -6.75 -5.73 5.19
N ALA A 216 -7.33 -6.85 4.77
CA ALA A 216 -8.50 -7.45 5.40
C ALA A 216 -8.19 -7.94 6.82
N ALA A 217 -7.04 -8.59 7.04
CA ALA A 217 -6.60 -8.99 8.38
C ALA A 217 -6.43 -7.78 9.32
N ILE A 218 -5.85 -6.68 8.84
CA ILE A 218 -5.76 -5.43 9.62
C ILE A 218 -7.14 -4.88 9.93
N CYS A 219 -8.05 -4.82 8.94
CA CYS A 219 -9.42 -4.32 9.16
C CYS A 219 -10.19 -5.20 10.16
N CYS A 220 -10.01 -6.52 10.12
CA CYS A 220 -10.56 -7.43 11.11
C CYS A 220 -10.03 -7.14 12.51
N ILE A 221 -8.71 -6.94 12.68
CA ILE A 221 -8.13 -6.57 13.97
C ILE A 221 -8.73 -5.26 14.48
N ILE A 222 -8.80 -4.22 13.64
CA ILE A 222 -9.38 -2.92 14.00
C ILE A 222 -10.83 -3.09 14.45
N GLY A 223 -11.65 -3.82 13.68
CA GLY A 223 -13.05 -4.08 14.03
C GLY A 223 -13.20 -4.86 15.33
N MET A 224 -12.36 -5.86 15.56
CA MET A 224 -12.38 -6.66 16.78
C MET A 224 -11.93 -5.88 18.02
N CYS A 225 -11.02 -4.92 17.86
CA CYS A 225 -10.62 -4.00 18.92
C CYS A 225 -11.69 -2.95 19.23
N GLU A 226 -12.37 -2.43 18.20
CA GLU A 226 -13.41 -1.40 18.39
C GLU A 226 -14.69 -1.98 19.01
N TYR A 227 -15.13 -3.15 18.52
CA TYR A 227 -16.42 -3.74 18.88
C TYR A 227 -16.31 -4.87 19.93
N GLY A 228 -15.10 -5.26 20.31
CA GLY A 228 -14.84 -6.38 21.22
C GLY A 228 -14.44 -5.96 22.62
N THR A 229 -14.54 -6.92 23.55
CA THR A 229 -14.07 -6.81 24.93
C THR A 229 -12.60 -7.27 25.04
N VAL A 230 -11.69 -6.58 24.34
CA VAL A 230 -10.23 -6.88 24.39
C VAL A 230 -9.52 -5.80 25.19
N HIS A 231 -9.68 -5.87 26.51
CA HIS A 231 -8.82 -5.23 27.50
C HIS A 231 -8.63 -6.19 28.68
#